data_AF-A0A949Y3U6-F1
#
_entry.id   AF-A0A949Y3U6-F1
#
_cell.length_a   1.000
_cell.length_b   1.000
_cell.length_c   1.000
_cell.angle_alpha   90.00
_cell.angle_beta   90.00
_cell.angle_gamma   90.00
#
_symmetry.space_group_name_H-M   'P 1'
#
loop_
_entity.id
_entity.type
_entity.pdbx_description
1 polymer ?
#
loop_
_entity_poly.entity_id
_entity_poly.type
_entity_poly.pdbx_seq_one_letter_code
_entity_poly.pdbx_strand_id
1 'polypeptide(L)' 'MPEPSYTVVALAGGTLERDFQDAGYTAVNKAYLPVAGTLMLERVLRAFRAARSVERVRVVTQ' A
#
# COMPACT_ATOMS: atom_id res chain seq x y z
N MET A 1 13.38 28.19 -6.20
CA MET A 1 13.70 26.86 -6.76
C MET A 1 12.40 26.07 -6.82
N PRO A 2 12.11 25.29 -7.87
CA PRO A 2 10.91 24.43 -7.89
C PRO A 2 10.98 23.43 -6.73
N GLU A 3 9.83 23.13 -6.11
CA GLU A 3 9.76 22.11 -5.06
C GLU A 3 10.16 20.74 -5.65
N PRO A 4 10.92 19.92 -4.91
CA PRO A 4 11.29 18.59 -5.37
C PRO A 4 10.05 17.69 -5.51
N SER A 5 9.92 17.06 -6.68
CA SER A 5 8.93 16.02 -6.98
C SER A 5 9.55 14.64 -6.82
N TYR A 6 8.81 13.71 -6.22
CA TYR A 6 9.24 12.33 -5.98
C TYR A 6 8.37 11.33 -6.75
N THR A 7 9.00 10.24 -7.19
CA THR A 7 8.32 9.02 -7.59
C THR A 7 8.44 7.99 -6.47
N VAL A 8 7.31 7.45 -6.03
CA VAL A 8 7.26 6.41 -5.00
C VAL A 8 7.08 5.04 -5.65
N VAL A 9 7.82 4.05 -5.15
CA VAL A 9 7.62 2.63 -5.49
C VAL A 9 7.08 1.92 -4.26
N ALA A 10 5.81 1.52 -4.30
CA ALA A 10 5.14 0.76 -3.25
C ALA A 10 5.26 -0.74 -3.55
N LEU A 11 6.00 -1.46 -2.70
CA LEU A 11 6.14 -2.91 -2.77
C LEU A 11 4.97 -3.56 -2.03
N ALA A 12 3.95 -3.98 -2.77
CA ALA A 12 2.70 -4.56 -2.29
C ALA A 12 2.55 -6.04 -2.72
N GLY A 13 3.68 -6.71 -2.98
CA GLY A 13 3.77 -8.14 -3.28
C GLY A 13 3.92 -9.01 -2.02
N GLY A 14 4.36 -10.25 -2.22
CA GLY A 14 4.53 -11.23 -1.15
C GLY A 14 3.25 -11.99 -0.79
N THR A 15 3.37 -12.96 0.12
CA THR A 15 2.26 -13.78 0.61
C THR A 15 1.79 -13.28 1.98
N LEU A 16 0.53 -13.53 2.31
CA LEU A 16 0.02 -13.28 3.65
C LEU A 16 0.70 -14.22 4.65
N GLU A 17 1.22 -13.67 5.75
CA GLU A 17 1.85 -14.44 6.81
C GLU A 17 0.86 -15.35 7.53
N ARG A 18 1.38 -16.44 8.08
CA ARG A 18 0.57 -17.55 8.59
C ARG A 18 -0.28 -17.17 9.81
N ASP A 19 0.22 -16.27 10.65
CA ASP A 19 -0.52 -15.70 11.78
C ASP A 19 -1.82 -14.99 11.35
N PHE A 20 -1.80 -14.29 10.21
CA PHE A 20 -3.01 -13.69 9.65
C PHE A 20 -3.94 -14.75 9.06
N GLN A 21 -3.40 -15.76 8.37
CA GLN A 21 -4.22 -16.86 7.85
C GLN A 21 -4.92 -17.64 8.97
N ASP A 22 -4.18 -17.95 10.04
CA ASP A 22 -4.67 -18.65 11.23
C ASP A 22 -5.72 -17.82 11.99
N ALA A 23 -5.63 -16.48 11.93
CA ALA A 23 -6.64 -15.56 12.43
C ALA A 23 -7.88 -15.40 11.52
N GLY A 24 -7.95 -16.15 10.41
CA GLY A 24 -9.11 -16.20 9.51
C GLY A 24 -9.11 -15.11 8.41
N TYR A 25 -8.00 -14.38 8.22
CA TYR A 25 -7.90 -13.43 7.11
C TYR A 25 -7.72 -14.18 5.78
N THR A 26 -8.49 -13.80 4.78
CA THR A 26 -8.51 -14.47 3.45
C THR A 26 -7.83 -13.64 2.36
N ALA A 27 -7.10 -12.58 2.72
CA ALA A 27 -6.42 -11.73 1.76
C ALA A 27 -5.25 -12.46 1.10
N VAL A 28 -4.98 -12.16 -0.17
CA VAL A 28 -3.83 -12.74 -0.90
C VAL A 28 -2.50 -12.33 -0.26
N ASN A 29 -2.42 -11.08 0.22
CA ASN A 29 -1.27 -10.57 0.96
C ASN A 29 -1.69 -9.41 1.89
N LYS A 30 -0.73 -8.93 2.70
CA LYS A 30 -0.95 -7.86 3.69
C LYS A 30 -1.46 -6.55 3.10
N ALA A 31 -1.07 -6.19 1.89
CA ALA A 31 -1.47 -4.94 1.26
C ALA A 31 -2.99 -4.86 1.03
N TYR A 32 -3.65 -6.01 0.90
CA TYR A 32 -5.10 -6.14 0.71
C TYR A 32 -5.86 -6.38 2.02
N LEU A 33 -5.21 -6.32 3.18
CA LEU A 33 -5.92 -6.42 4.45
C LEU A 33 -6.80 -5.18 4.68
N PRO A 34 -8.05 -5.34 5.15
CA PRO A 34 -8.89 -4.23 5.52
C PRO A 34 -8.42 -3.62 6.85
N VAL A 35 -8.27 -2.29 6.88
CA VAL A 35 -7.95 -1.50 8.07
C VAL A 35 -9.00 -0.40 8.21
N ALA A 36 -9.87 -0.55 9.21
CA ALA A 36 -11.03 0.31 9.45
C ALA A 36 -11.93 0.48 8.22
N GLY A 37 -12.25 -0.63 7.55
CA GLY A 37 -13.17 -0.66 6.40
C GLY A 37 -12.56 -0.26 5.05
N THR A 38 -11.26 -0.01 4.98
CA THR A 38 -10.54 0.34 3.73
C THR A 38 -9.31 -0.53 3.57
N LEU A 39 -8.94 -0.88 2.33
CA LEU A 39 -7.71 -1.66 2.09
C LEU A 39 -6.48 -0.91 2.58
N MET A 40 -5.52 -1.62 3.18
CA MET A 40 -4.26 -1.05 3.64
C MET A 40 -3.54 -0.29 2.51
N LEU A 41 -3.44 -0.91 1.32
CA LEU A 41 -2.84 -0.29 0.14
C LEU A 41 -3.53 1.03 -0.23
N GLU A 42 -4.86 1.07 -0.21
CA GLU A 42 -5.60 2.29 -0.54
C GLU A 42 -5.30 3.42 0.44
N ARG A 43 -5.20 3.13 1.74
CA ARG A 43 -4.84 4.13 2.76
C ARG A 43 -3.45 4.72 2.49
N VAL A 44 -2.49 3.88 2.14
CA VAL A 44 -1.12 4.29 1.79
C VAL A 44 -1.10 5.16 0.53
N LEU A 45 -1.80 4.75 -0.52
CA LEU A 45 -1.88 5.51 -1.78
C LEU A 45 -2.56 6.88 -1.56
N ARG A 46 -3.59 6.95 -0.72
CA ARG A 46 -4.23 8.22 -0.34
C ARG A 46 -3.27 9.13 0.42
N ALA A 47 -2.46 8.58 1.33
CA ALA A 47 -1.45 9.36 2.05
C ALA A 47 -0.39 9.93 1.09
N PHE A 48 0.09 9.14 0.13
CA PHE A 48 1.03 9.65 -0.90
C PHE A 48 0.40 10.70 -1.79
N ARG A 49 -0.88 10.55 -2.18
CA ARG A 49 -1.57 11.57 -2.96
C ARG A 49 -1.79 12.88 -2.19
N ALA A 50 -1.94 12.80 -0.87
CA ALA A 50 -2.02 13.97 -0.01
C ALA A 50 -0.66 14.66 0.15
N ALA A 51 0.44 13.91 0.04
CA ALA A 51 1.79 14.46 -0.04
C ALA A 51 1.98 15.15 -1.41
N ARG A 52 1.84 16.47 -1.44
CA ARG A 52 1.97 17.31 -2.65
C ARG A 52 3.33 17.20 -3.36
N SER A 53 4.31 16.56 -2.72
CA SER A 53 5.64 16.27 -3.25
C SER A 53 5.71 14.97 -4.06
N VAL A 54 4.64 14.17 -4.14
CA VAL A 54 4.63 12.91 -4.91
C VAL A 54 3.87 13.08 -6.22
N GLU A 55 4.57 12.95 -7.34
CA GLU A 55 3.99 13.09 -8.68
C GLU A 55 3.55 11.74 -9.26
N ARG A 56 4.28 10.67 -8.94
CA ARG A 56 4.01 9.33 -9.49
C ARG A 56 4.13 8.27 -8.41
N VAL A 57 3.22 7.31 -8.44
CA VAL A 57 3.28 6.09 -7.63
C VAL A 57 3.29 4.88 -8.55
N ARG A 58 4.24 3.97 -8.34
CA ARG A 58 4.28 2.65 -8.97
C ARG A 58 4.04 1.60 -7.91
N VAL A 59 3.07 0.73 -8.13
CA VAL A 59 2.77 -0.38 -7.22
C VAL A 59 3.28 -1.68 -7.84
N VAL A 60 4.03 -2.46 -7.07
CA VAL A 60 4.56 -3.76 -7.47
C VAL A 60 3.87 -4.83 -6.63
N THR A 61 3.19 -5.77 -7.27
CA THR A 61 2.33 -6.77 -6.60
C THR A 61 2.74 -8.22 -6.85
N GLN A 62 3.84 -8.47 -7.59
CA GLN A 62 4.36 -9.79 -7.92
C GLN A 62 5.35 -10.30 -6.87
#